data_AF-A0AAD7UI68-F1
#
_entry.id   AF-A0AAD7UI68-F1
#
_cell.length_a   1.000
_cell.length_b   1.000
_cell.length_c   1.000
_cell.angle_alpha   90.00
_cell.angle_beta   90.00
_cell.angle_gamma   90.00
#
_symmetry.space_group_name_H-M   'P 1'
#
loop_
_entity.id
_entity.type
_entity.pdbx_description
1 polymer ?
#
loop_
_entity_poly.entity_id
_entity_poly.type
_entity_poly.pdbx_seq_one_letter_code
_entity_poly.pdbx_strand_id
1 'polypeptide(L)'
;MGEESKEDGPPPPLMVLGIYLGLGAALSFGIGRTPGTFAVADSSWTIFVVCLFFVWYSVYDVMTIGKVRADTKCFDAKKLDDIPEELHLALRAQGNQVEQMPHFVTSTLLFSVFVNAKAAALIAATWVTLRAMYAHTYRASVGTTFRDKRLGRFTIPCYFMLNAMAMATAIHMLRFSLTA
;
A
#
# COMPACT_ATOMS: atom_id res chain seq x y z
N MET A 1 -17.66 3.27 36.87
CA MET A 1 -18.27 3.79 35.63
C MET A 1 -17.16 3.90 34.61
N GLY A 2 -17.04 2.91 33.73
CA GLY A 2 -16.10 3.02 32.61
C GLY A 2 -16.71 3.96 31.59
N GLU A 3 -15.99 5.02 31.23
CA GLU A 3 -16.35 5.83 30.07
C GLU A 3 -16.40 4.88 28.86
N GLU A 4 -17.56 4.75 28.24
CA GLU A 4 -17.67 4.23 26.89
C GLU A 4 -16.75 5.10 26.02
N SER A 5 -15.58 4.54 25.66
CA SER A 5 -14.77 5.15 24.62
C SER A 5 -15.66 5.20 23.39
N LYS A 6 -16.11 6.40 23.01
CA LYS A 6 -16.76 6.62 21.72
C LYS A 6 -15.93 5.89 20.68
N GLU A 7 -16.52 4.86 20.10
CA GLU A 7 -15.94 4.16 18.98
C GLU A 7 -15.89 5.20 17.86
N ASP A 8 -14.76 5.88 17.73
CA ASP A 8 -14.58 6.91 16.71
C ASP A 8 -14.72 6.20 15.37
N GLY A 9 -15.90 6.37 14.76
CA GLY A 9 -16.22 5.81 13.46
C GLY A 9 -15.20 6.24 12.40
N PRO A 10 -15.24 5.62 11.21
CA PRO A 10 -14.34 6.00 10.14
C PRO A 10 -14.47 7.51 9.84
N PRO A 11 -13.37 8.20 9.50
CA PRO A 11 -13.41 9.61 9.17
C PRO A 11 -14.43 9.88 8.04
N PRO A 12 -15.12 11.04 8.05
CA PRO A 12 -16.10 11.36 7.02
C PRO A 12 -15.50 11.24 5.61
N PRO A 13 -16.15 10.54 4.66
CA PRO A 13 -15.58 10.31 3.32
C PRO A 13 -15.18 11.59 2.58
N LEU A 14 -15.98 12.67 2.73
CA LEU A 14 -15.68 13.97 2.12
C LEU A 14 -14.42 14.62 2.68
N MET A 15 -14.13 14.43 3.97
CA MET A 15 -12.90 14.92 4.60
C MET A 15 -11.68 14.20 4.03
N VAL A 16 -11.76 12.87 3.94
CA VAL A 16 -10.69 12.04 3.37
C VAL A 16 -10.44 12.41 1.90
N LEU A 17 -11.50 12.58 1.12
CA LEU A 17 -11.41 13.05 -0.26
C LEU A 17 -10.75 14.43 -0.36
N GLY A 18 -11.13 15.38 0.51
CA GLY A 18 -10.53 16.71 0.56
C GLY A 18 -9.02 16.66 0.84
N ILE A 19 -8.57 15.78 1.75
CA ILE A 19 -7.14 15.58 2.01
C ILE A 19 -6.43 15.00 0.78
N TYR A 20 -7.01 13.98 0.14
CA TYR A 20 -6.41 13.39 -1.06
C TYR A 20 -6.33 14.38 -2.22
N LEU A 21 -7.35 15.22 -2.41
CA LEU A 21 -7.33 16.31 -3.38
C LEU A 21 -6.22 17.32 -3.09
N GLY A 22 -6.08 17.75 -1.82
CA GLY A 22 -5.02 18.67 -1.40
C GLY A 22 -3.62 18.11 -1.64
N LEU A 23 -3.37 16.87 -1.22
CA LEU A 23 -2.09 16.19 -1.44
C LEU A 23 -1.81 15.95 -2.93
N GLY A 24 -2.83 15.51 -3.68
CA GLY A 24 -2.73 15.30 -5.12
C GLY A 24 -2.40 16.60 -5.87
N ALA A 25 -3.05 17.70 -5.51
CA ALA A 25 -2.76 19.02 -6.07
C ALA A 25 -1.33 19.46 -5.73
N ALA A 26 -0.91 19.31 -4.47
CA ALA A 26 0.44 19.65 -4.04
C ALA A 26 1.51 18.88 -4.85
N LEU A 27 1.33 17.58 -5.04
CA LEU A 27 2.25 16.77 -5.87
C LEU A 27 2.20 17.16 -7.35
N SER A 28 1.00 17.33 -7.91
CA SER A 28 0.84 17.67 -9.33
C SER A 28 1.45 19.03 -9.66
N PHE A 29 1.14 20.08 -8.89
CA PHE A 29 1.62 21.43 -9.17
C PHE A 29 3.04 21.68 -8.65
N GLY A 30 3.44 21.05 -7.53
CA GLY A 30 4.74 21.29 -6.91
C GLY A 30 5.89 20.53 -7.57
N ILE A 31 5.68 19.25 -7.90
CA ILE A 31 6.74 18.38 -8.47
C ILE A 31 6.33 17.72 -9.78
N GLY A 32 5.11 17.94 -10.26
CA GLY A 32 4.68 17.44 -11.55
C GLY A 32 5.39 18.18 -12.68
N ARG A 33 5.63 17.46 -13.76
CA ARG A 33 6.21 17.99 -14.99
C ARG A 33 5.33 19.02 -15.69
N THR A 34 5.80 19.54 -16.82
CA THR A 34 4.96 20.33 -17.72
C THR A 34 3.88 19.43 -18.33
N PRO A 35 2.58 19.80 -18.23
CA PRO A 35 1.49 19.03 -18.84
C PRO A 35 1.77 18.75 -20.33
N GLY A 36 1.49 17.52 -20.77
CA GLY A 36 1.72 17.07 -22.15
C GLY A 36 3.08 16.48 -22.44
N THR A 37 3.96 16.40 -21.44
CA THR A 37 5.25 15.71 -21.56
C THR A 37 5.16 14.29 -20.99
N PHE A 38 5.58 13.29 -21.77
CA PHE A 38 5.64 11.89 -21.33
C PHE A 38 7.10 11.47 -21.16
N ALA A 39 7.41 10.80 -20.05
CA ALA A 39 8.78 10.40 -19.71
C ALA A 39 8.81 8.90 -19.35
N VAL A 40 8.47 8.05 -20.31
CA VAL A 40 8.48 6.60 -20.12
C VAL A 40 9.90 6.09 -19.86
N ALA A 41 10.90 6.63 -20.55
CA ALA A 41 12.31 6.27 -20.37
C ALA A 41 12.82 6.53 -18.94
N ASP A 42 12.29 7.55 -18.27
CA ASP A 42 12.69 7.92 -16.91
C ASP A 42 12.07 7.03 -15.83
N SER A 43 11.14 6.15 -16.20
CA SER A 43 10.42 5.26 -15.28
C SER A 43 11.22 4.00 -14.89
N SER A 44 12.48 3.88 -15.31
CA SER A 44 13.33 2.72 -15.01
C SER A 44 13.46 2.44 -13.50
N TRP A 45 13.66 3.48 -12.70
CA TRP A 45 13.72 3.36 -11.23
C TRP A 45 12.39 2.94 -10.62
N THR A 46 11.28 3.47 -11.13
CA THR A 46 9.94 3.08 -10.71
C THR A 46 9.69 1.60 -10.97
N ILE A 47 9.99 1.14 -12.19
CA ILE A 47 9.85 -0.26 -12.60
C ILE A 47 10.74 -1.15 -11.74
N PHE A 48 11.99 -0.73 -11.49
CA PHE A 48 12.91 -1.45 -10.62
C PHE A 48 12.32 -1.65 -9.21
N VAL A 49 11.74 -0.62 -8.60
CA VAL A 49 11.10 -0.72 -7.28
C VAL A 49 9.88 -1.65 -7.31
N VAL A 50 9.06 -1.59 -8.36
CA VAL A 50 7.91 -2.50 -8.53
C VAL A 50 8.39 -3.96 -8.66
N CYS A 51 9.46 -4.21 -9.43
CA CYS A 51 10.07 -5.54 -9.54
C CYS A 51 10.62 -6.02 -8.19
N LEU A 52 11.31 -5.16 -7.44
CA LEU A 52 11.78 -5.48 -6.10
C LEU A 52 10.63 -5.84 -5.17
N PHE A 53 9.50 -5.13 -5.24
CA PHE A 53 8.31 -5.48 -4.48
C PHE A 53 7.79 -6.88 -4.86
N PHE A 54 7.70 -7.22 -6.15
CA PHE A 54 7.25 -8.54 -6.57
C PHE A 54 8.17 -9.66 -6.10
N VAL A 55 9.49 -9.48 -6.19
CA VAL A 55 10.47 -10.43 -5.66
C VAL A 55 10.29 -10.59 -4.15
N TRP A 56 10.19 -9.47 -3.42
CA TRP A 56 9.98 -9.48 -1.98
C TRP A 56 8.65 -10.16 -1.60
N TYR A 57 7.55 -9.83 -2.28
CA TYR A 57 6.23 -10.42 -2.06
C TYR A 57 6.25 -11.94 -2.30
N SER A 58 6.89 -12.40 -3.38
CA SER A 58 7.02 -13.82 -3.68
C SER A 58 7.79 -14.55 -2.57
N VAL A 59 8.95 -14.02 -2.18
CA VAL A 59 9.83 -14.66 -1.18
C VAL A 59 9.24 -14.60 0.23
N TYR A 60 8.69 -13.46 0.64
CA TYR A 60 8.32 -13.24 2.04
C TYR A 60 6.82 -13.37 2.33
N ASP A 61 5.93 -13.10 1.37
CA ASP A 61 4.49 -13.29 1.59
C ASP A 61 4.03 -14.67 1.13
N VAL A 62 4.38 -15.07 -0.10
CA VAL A 62 3.90 -16.34 -0.67
C VAL A 62 4.63 -17.53 -0.06
N MET A 63 5.97 -17.56 -0.10
CA MET A 63 6.71 -18.72 0.42
C MET A 63 6.56 -18.89 1.94
N THR A 64 6.42 -17.80 2.70
CA THR A 64 6.19 -17.89 4.15
C THR A 64 4.91 -18.65 4.48
N ILE A 65 3.84 -18.48 3.70
CA ILE A 65 2.62 -19.28 3.90
C ILE A 65 2.89 -20.76 3.62
N GLY A 66 3.60 -21.07 2.54
CA GLY A 66 3.99 -22.44 2.24
C GLY A 66 4.81 -23.08 3.37
N LYS A 67 5.78 -22.33 3.91
CA LYS A 67 6.57 -22.74 5.06
C LYS A 67 5.71 -22.97 6.29
N VAL A 68 4.88 -22.00 6.68
CA VAL A 68 4.04 -22.12 7.89
C VAL A 68 3.06 -23.28 7.76
N ARG A 69 2.45 -23.49 6.57
CA ARG A 69 1.60 -24.68 6.34
C ARG A 69 2.36 -25.99 6.55
N ALA A 70 3.61 -26.07 6.10
CA ALA A 70 4.45 -27.23 6.32
C ALA A 70 4.81 -27.42 7.80
N ASP A 71 5.21 -26.35 8.48
CA ASP A 71 5.61 -26.35 9.89
C ASP A 71 4.42 -26.75 10.80
N THR A 72 3.22 -26.24 10.50
CA THR A 72 2.01 -26.53 11.28
C THR A 72 1.24 -27.75 10.76
N LYS A 73 1.75 -28.46 9.74
CA LYS A 73 1.08 -29.59 9.06
C LYS A 73 -0.36 -29.30 8.61
N CYS A 74 -0.65 -28.05 8.30
CA CYS A 74 -1.99 -27.57 7.96
C CYS A 74 -2.03 -27.20 6.47
N PHE A 75 -2.14 -28.23 5.61
CA PHE A 75 -2.12 -28.04 4.15
C PHE A 75 -3.50 -27.66 3.60
N ASP A 76 -4.56 -28.28 4.11
CA ASP A 76 -5.93 -28.16 3.59
C ASP A 76 -6.94 -27.83 4.70
N ALA A 77 -6.78 -26.67 5.34
CA ALA A 77 -7.76 -26.19 6.32
C ALA A 77 -9.13 -25.95 5.66
N LYS A 78 -10.14 -26.70 6.09
CA LYS A 78 -11.53 -26.56 5.60
C LYS A 78 -12.37 -25.60 6.45
N LYS A 79 -11.96 -25.34 7.69
CA LYS A 79 -12.63 -24.45 8.64
C LYS A 79 -11.62 -23.48 9.22
N LEU A 80 -12.07 -22.26 9.52
CA LEU A 80 -11.22 -21.22 10.11
C LEU A 80 -10.74 -21.58 11.52
N ASP A 81 -11.58 -22.25 12.31
CA ASP A 81 -11.28 -22.60 13.70
C ASP A 81 -10.13 -23.62 13.83
N ASP A 82 -9.86 -24.36 12.76
CA ASP A 82 -8.79 -25.37 12.70
C ASP A 82 -7.44 -24.76 12.28
N ILE A 83 -7.39 -23.45 11.99
CA ILE A 83 -6.19 -22.77 11.49
C ILE A 83 -5.34 -22.31 12.66
N PRO A 84 -4.09 -22.79 12.79
CA PRO A 84 -3.14 -22.29 13.78
C PRO A 84 -2.98 -20.77 13.66
N GLU A 85 -2.85 -20.06 14.79
CA GLU A 85 -2.80 -18.60 14.80
C GLU A 85 -1.70 -18.07 13.85
N GLU A 86 -0.53 -18.70 13.85
CA GLU A 86 0.60 -18.34 12.97
C GLU A 86 0.22 -18.37 11.48
N LEU A 87 -0.51 -19.42 11.06
CA LEU A 87 -0.99 -19.57 9.69
C LEU A 87 -2.07 -18.53 9.39
N HIS A 88 -2.99 -18.28 10.33
CA HIS A 88 -4.00 -17.25 10.18
C HIS A 88 -3.38 -15.85 10.00
N LEU A 89 -2.39 -15.49 10.83
CA LEU A 89 -1.68 -14.21 10.72
C LEU A 89 -0.89 -14.10 9.40
N ALA A 90 -0.23 -15.18 8.96
CA ALA A 90 0.47 -15.21 7.68
C ALA A 90 -0.49 -15.00 6.49
N LEU A 91 -1.64 -15.69 6.49
CA LEU A 91 -2.70 -15.53 5.48
C LEU A 91 -3.28 -14.12 5.47
N ARG A 92 -3.57 -13.53 6.64
CA ARG A 92 -4.06 -12.15 6.74
C ARG A 92 -3.04 -11.12 6.25
N ALA A 93 -1.76 -11.30 6.60
CA ALA A 93 -0.69 -10.44 6.10
C ALA A 93 -0.61 -10.47 4.58
N GLN A 94 -0.59 -11.67 3.96
CA GLN A 94 -0.57 -11.82 2.50
C GLN A 94 -1.83 -11.26 1.85
N GLY A 95 -3.02 -11.60 2.35
CA GLY A 95 -4.28 -11.13 1.80
C GLY A 95 -4.32 -9.60 1.71
N ASN A 96 -3.84 -8.91 2.74
CA ASN A 96 -3.75 -7.46 2.70
C ASN A 96 -2.70 -6.94 1.70
N GLN A 97 -1.62 -7.66 1.42
CA GLN A 97 -0.71 -7.30 0.32
C GLN A 97 -1.38 -7.45 -1.04
N VAL A 98 -2.13 -8.53 -1.25
CA VAL A 98 -2.86 -8.80 -2.50
C VAL A 98 -3.91 -7.73 -2.75
N GLU A 99 -4.67 -7.32 -1.73
CA GLU A 99 -5.67 -6.26 -1.85
C GLU A 99 -5.07 -4.90 -2.25
N GLN A 100 -3.85 -4.60 -1.79
CA GLN A 100 -3.20 -3.31 -2.02
C GLN A 100 -2.33 -3.28 -3.28
N MET A 101 -1.87 -4.44 -3.75
CA MET A 101 -0.93 -4.57 -4.86
C MET A 101 -1.44 -3.94 -6.17
N PRO A 102 -2.70 -4.16 -6.64
CA PRO A 102 -3.18 -3.54 -7.86
C PRO A 102 -3.13 -2.01 -7.79
N HIS A 103 -3.59 -1.44 -6.66
CA HIS A 103 -3.59 0.00 -6.47
C HIS A 103 -2.16 0.56 -6.40
N PHE A 104 -1.23 -0.14 -5.75
CA PHE A 104 0.19 0.21 -5.72
C PHE A 104 0.80 0.25 -7.12
N VAL A 105 0.67 -0.83 -7.89
CA VAL A 105 1.27 -0.94 -9.23
C VAL A 105 0.69 0.12 -10.16
N THR A 106 -0.64 0.22 -10.24
CA THR A 106 -1.30 1.17 -11.13
C THR A 106 -0.98 2.61 -10.77
N SER A 107 -1.11 3.01 -9.50
CA SER A 107 -0.88 4.41 -9.11
C SER A 107 0.57 4.82 -9.27
N THR A 108 1.51 3.92 -8.93
CA THR A 108 2.94 4.17 -9.06
C THR A 108 3.35 4.34 -10.52
N LEU A 109 2.88 3.45 -11.41
CA LEU A 109 3.21 3.53 -12.84
C LEU A 109 2.57 4.75 -13.49
N LEU A 110 1.29 5.02 -13.23
CA LEU A 110 0.63 6.21 -13.77
C LEU A 110 1.28 7.49 -13.26
N PHE A 111 1.55 7.60 -11.96
CA PHE A 111 2.22 8.78 -11.42
C PHE A 111 3.63 8.94 -12.01
N SER A 112 4.36 7.85 -12.23
CA SER A 112 5.67 7.86 -12.89
C SER A 112 5.59 8.32 -14.35
N VAL A 113 4.59 7.86 -15.09
CA VAL A 113 4.44 8.17 -16.52
C VAL A 113 3.88 9.56 -16.76
N PHE A 114 2.97 10.04 -15.91
CA PHE A 114 2.25 11.30 -16.13
C PHE A 114 2.76 12.44 -15.26
N VAL A 115 3.16 12.19 -14.01
CA VAL A 115 3.47 13.26 -13.05
C VAL A 115 4.97 13.44 -12.86
N ASN A 116 5.65 12.47 -12.26
CA ASN A 116 7.09 12.54 -11.98
C ASN A 116 7.67 11.15 -11.66
N ALA A 117 8.59 10.64 -12.49
CA ALA A 117 9.18 9.32 -12.33
C ALA A 117 10.08 9.19 -11.09
N LYS A 118 10.92 10.19 -10.80
CA LYS A 118 11.82 10.16 -9.63
C LYS A 118 11.04 10.13 -8.33
N ALA A 119 10.01 10.98 -8.22
CA ALA A 119 9.15 11.00 -7.05
C ALA A 119 8.31 9.72 -6.92
N ALA A 120 7.83 9.15 -8.04
CA ALA A 120 7.16 7.85 -8.05
C ALA A 120 8.04 6.77 -7.41
N ALA A 121 9.30 6.66 -7.85
CA ALA A 121 10.24 5.67 -7.34
C ALA A 121 10.51 5.83 -5.83
N LEU A 122 10.69 7.07 -5.35
CA LEU A 122 10.92 7.35 -3.92
C LEU A 122 9.69 7.04 -3.05
N ILE A 123 8.51 7.48 -3.49
CA ILE A 123 7.26 7.19 -2.77
C ILE A 123 6.98 5.68 -2.77
N ALA A 124 7.16 5.02 -3.91
CA ALA A 124 7.01 3.58 -4.03
C ALA A 124 7.99 2.81 -3.16
N ALA A 125 9.27 3.21 -3.11
CA ALA A 125 10.26 2.57 -2.26
C ALA A 125 9.88 2.69 -0.77
N THR A 126 9.45 3.88 -0.36
CA THR A 126 8.94 4.12 1.01
C THR A 126 7.74 3.24 1.32
N TRP A 127 6.79 3.15 0.38
CA TRP A 127 5.61 2.30 0.51
C TRP A 127 6.01 0.83 0.68
N VAL A 128 6.92 0.31 -0.16
CA VAL A 128 7.41 -1.07 -0.08
C VAL A 128 8.06 -1.34 1.28
N THR A 129 8.89 -0.43 1.78
CA THR A 129 9.50 -0.57 3.11
C THR A 129 8.46 -0.65 4.22
N LEU A 130 7.47 0.26 4.23
CA LEU A 130 6.40 0.25 5.22
C LEU A 130 5.55 -1.03 5.15
N ARG A 131 5.30 -1.54 3.94
CA ARG A 131 4.57 -2.80 3.73
C ARG A 131 5.36 -4.02 4.17
N ALA A 132 6.68 -3.99 4.03
CA ALA A 132 7.54 -5.03 4.57
C ALA A 132 7.52 -5.04 6.09
N MET A 133 7.65 -3.86 6.72
CA MET A 133 7.54 -3.71 8.17
C MET A 133 6.17 -4.15 8.70
N TYR A 134 5.09 -3.79 7.99
CA TYR A 134 3.74 -4.24 8.30
C TYR A 134 3.64 -5.76 8.31
N ALA A 135 4.04 -6.43 7.22
CA ALA A 135 3.91 -7.88 7.10
C ALA A 135 4.74 -8.62 8.15
N HIS A 136 5.97 -8.15 8.39
CA HIS A 136 6.83 -8.72 9.43
C HIS A 136 6.20 -8.56 10.83
N THR A 137 5.76 -7.35 11.18
CA THR A 137 5.11 -7.09 12.47
C THR A 137 3.85 -7.94 12.62
N TYR A 138 3.01 -8.02 11.58
CA TYR A 138 1.76 -8.78 11.63
C TYR A 138 2.00 -10.27 11.92
N ARG A 139 2.99 -10.87 11.25
CA ARG A 139 3.34 -12.29 11.46
C ARG A 139 3.97 -12.55 12.83
N ALA A 140 4.78 -11.63 13.34
CA ALA A 140 5.41 -11.75 14.65
C ALA A 140 4.45 -11.52 15.82
N SER A 141 3.19 -11.18 15.55
CA SER A 141 2.20 -10.78 16.55
C SER A 141 1.36 -11.95 17.10
N VAL A 142 1.92 -13.16 17.16
CA VAL A 142 1.26 -14.34 17.75
C VAL A 142 0.98 -14.09 19.23
N GLY A 143 -0.22 -14.42 19.70
CA GLY A 143 -0.62 -14.23 21.10
C GLY A 143 -0.83 -12.76 21.51
N THR A 144 -0.83 -11.81 20.57
CA THR A 144 -1.06 -10.38 20.86
C THR A 144 -2.43 -9.92 20.37
N THR A 145 -3.06 -9.01 21.11
CA THR A 145 -4.35 -8.44 20.72
C THR A 145 -4.19 -7.53 19.50
N PHE A 146 -5.25 -7.37 18.69
CA PHE A 146 -5.21 -6.52 17.49
C PHE A 146 -4.76 -5.08 17.78
N ARG A 147 -5.16 -4.52 18.93
CA ARG A 147 -4.81 -3.16 19.36
C ARG A 147 -3.31 -3.02 19.63
N ASP A 148 -2.68 -4.07 20.16
CA ASP A 148 -1.26 -4.06 20.51
C ASP A 148 -0.33 -4.17 19.30
N LYS A 149 -0.82 -4.75 18.19
CA LYS A 149 -0.04 -4.88 16.94
C LYS A 149 0.30 -3.52 16.33
N ARG A 150 -0.46 -2.47 16.65
CA ARG A 150 -0.28 -1.07 16.19
C ARG A 150 -0.04 -0.95 14.68
N LEU A 151 -0.69 -1.79 13.89
CA LEU A 151 -0.45 -1.94 12.45
C LEU A 151 -0.81 -0.69 11.64
N GLY A 152 -1.73 0.12 12.16
CA GLY A 152 -2.17 1.38 11.55
C GLY A 152 -1.02 2.35 11.24
N ARG A 153 0.06 2.33 12.04
CA ARG A 153 1.25 3.18 11.81
C ARG A 153 1.96 2.90 10.49
N PHE A 154 1.75 1.71 9.91
CA PHE A 154 2.32 1.31 8.64
C PHE A 154 1.30 1.43 7.50
N THR A 155 0.04 1.04 7.73
CA THR A 155 -0.97 0.99 6.68
C THR A 155 -1.54 2.37 6.33
N ILE A 156 -1.77 3.22 7.32
CA ILE A 156 -2.37 4.54 7.09
C ILE A 156 -1.48 5.40 6.18
N PRO A 157 -0.16 5.57 6.44
CA PRO A 157 0.70 6.32 5.53
C PRO A 157 0.72 5.74 4.12
N CYS A 158 0.71 4.42 3.98
CA CYS A 158 0.63 3.75 2.68
C CYS A 158 -0.64 4.13 1.91
N TYR A 159 -1.80 4.22 2.56
CA TYR A 159 -3.03 4.67 1.92
C TYR A 159 -2.93 6.11 1.45
N PHE A 160 -2.38 7.01 2.27
CA PHE A 160 -2.16 8.40 1.85
C PHE A 160 -1.21 8.50 0.66
N MET A 161 -0.12 7.73 0.64
CA MET A 161 0.83 7.72 -0.48
C MET A 161 0.17 7.29 -1.80
N LEU A 162 -0.57 6.17 -1.79
CA LEU A 162 -1.21 5.67 -3.02
C LEU A 162 -2.31 6.62 -3.52
N ASN A 163 -3.19 7.07 -2.62
CA ASN A 163 -4.27 7.97 -3.01
C ASN A 163 -3.74 9.35 -3.44
N ALA A 164 -2.67 9.85 -2.83
CA ALA A 164 -2.02 11.08 -3.27
C ALA A 164 -1.43 10.93 -4.68
N MET A 165 -0.77 9.82 -4.99
CA MET A 165 -0.26 9.54 -6.35
C MET A 165 -1.40 9.40 -7.37
N ALA A 166 -2.46 8.67 -7.03
CA ALA A 166 -3.63 8.51 -7.89
C ALA A 166 -4.30 9.87 -8.18
N MET A 167 -4.52 10.67 -7.13
CA MET A 167 -5.16 11.97 -7.27
C MET A 167 -4.28 12.99 -7.99
N ALA A 168 -2.97 12.99 -7.73
CA ALA A 168 -2.03 13.81 -8.48
C ALA A 168 -2.04 13.48 -9.97
N THR A 169 -2.12 12.19 -10.32
CA THR A 169 -2.27 11.74 -11.71
C THR A 169 -3.55 12.29 -12.32
N ALA A 170 -4.69 12.14 -11.65
CA ALA A 170 -5.98 12.64 -12.13
C ALA A 170 -5.95 14.17 -12.36
N ILE A 171 -5.42 14.93 -11.39
CA ILE A 171 -5.28 16.39 -11.49
C ILE A 171 -4.31 16.76 -12.61
N HIS A 172 -3.20 16.04 -12.77
CA HIS A 172 -2.23 16.30 -13.82
C HIS A 172 -2.81 16.05 -15.23
N MET A 173 -3.60 14.99 -15.37
CA MET A 173 -4.33 14.70 -16.60
C MET A 173 -5.37 15.78 -16.91
N LEU A 174 -6.11 16.25 -15.90
CA LEU A 174 -7.05 17.36 -16.08
C LEU A 174 -6.33 18.63 -16.52
N ARG A 175 -5.18 18.96 -15.89
CA ARG A 175 -4.35 20.10 -16.32
C ARG A 175 -3.95 19.95 -17.77
N PHE A 176 -3.47 18.78 -18.17
CA PHE A 176 -3.12 18.50 -19.56
C PHE A 176 -4.30 18.74 -20.51
N SER A 177 -5.47 18.19 -20.22
CA SER A 177 -6.68 18.37 -21.05
C SER A 177 -7.18 19.81 -21.14
N LEU A 178 -6.88 20.66 -20.15
CA LEU A 178 -7.28 22.08 -20.16
C LEU A 178 -6.22 22.99 -20.83
N THR A 179 -5.01 22.49 -21.03
CA THR A 179 -3.89 23.26 -21.61
C THR A 179 -3.48 22.80 -23.02
N ALA A 180 -3.98 21.64 -23.45
CA ALA A 180 -3.80 21.10 -24.81
C ALA A 180 -4.83 21.72 -25.76
#